data_AF-A0A1I5FT15-F1
#
_entry.id   AF-A0A1I5FT15-F1
#
_cell.length_a   1.000
_cell.length_b   1.000
_cell.length_c   1.000
_cell.angle_alpha   90.00
_cell.angle_beta   90.00
_cell.angle_gamma   90.00
#
_symmetry.space_group_name_H-M   'P 1'
#
loop_
_entity.id
_entity.type
_entity.pdbx_description
1 polymer ?
#
loop_
_entity_poly.entity_id
_entity_poly.type
_entity_poly.pdbx_seq_one_letter_code
_entity_poly.pdbx_strand_id
1 'polypeptide(L)' 'MSWCAYLDESEPDRRYGPGTYVLAAALIEREDEEEARAAVAALRLRGQRKLHWHDEDRSRRKLLTEAIAAARRSGRRGR' A
#
# COMPACT_ATOMS: atom_id res chain seq x y z
N MET A 1 -11.81 15.86 -11.89
CA MET A 1 -11.35 14.80 -10.96
C MET A 1 -10.83 13.63 -11.79
N SER A 2 -9.52 13.39 -11.71
CA SER A 2 -8.84 12.29 -12.39
C SER A 2 -8.26 11.37 -11.31
N TRP A 3 -8.32 10.07 -11.53
CA TRP A 3 -7.92 9.05 -10.56
C TRP A 3 -6.78 8.22 -11.12
N CYS A 4 -5.88 7.81 -10.23
CA CYS A 4 -4.86 6.80 -10.48
C CYS A 4 -5.26 5.53 -9.72
N ALA A 5 -5.18 4.39 -10.39
CA ALA A 5 -5.45 3.08 -9.81
C ALA A 5 -4.16 2.25 -9.81
N TYR A 6 -3.79 1.74 -8.64
CA TYR A 6 -2.66 0.83 -8.47
C TYR A 6 -3.22 -0.54 -8.06
N LEU A 7 -2.85 -1.59 -8.79
CA LEU A 7 -3.25 -2.95 -8.51
C LEU A 7 -2.04 -3.76 -8.08
N ASP A 8 -2.25 -4.65 -7.12
CA ASP A 8 -1.26 -5.63 -6.68
C ASP A 8 -1.92 -6.96 -6.38
N GLU A 9 -1.18 -8.03 -6.63
CA GLU A 9 -1.65 -9.40 -6.47
C GLU A 9 -0.71 -10.19 -5.57
N SER A 10 -1.29 -11.06 -4.76
CA SER A 10 -0.56 -11.93 -3.86
C SER A 10 -1.20 -13.31 -3.82
N GLU A 11 -0.40 -14.33 -4.05
CA GLU A 11 -0.76 -15.71 -3.74
C GLU A 11 -0.14 -16.05 -2.37
N PRO A 12 -0.94 -16.34 -1.34
CA PRO A 12 -0.44 -16.83 -0.07
C PRO A 12 0.34 -18.13 -0.28
N ASP A 13 1.29 -18.43 0.61
CA ASP A 13 1.93 -19.74 0.61
C ASP A 13 0.83 -20.83 0.68
N ARG A 14 0.89 -21.74 -0.30
CA ARG A 14 -0.05 -22.86 -0.48
C ARG A 14 -0.28 -23.67 0.79
N ARG A 15 0.68 -23.69 1.73
CA ARG A 15 0.54 -24.37 3.03
C ARG A 15 -0.54 -23.73 3.92
N TYR A 16 -0.77 -22.42 3.78
CA TYR A 16 -1.70 -21.65 4.62
C TYR A 16 -2.94 -21.17 3.86
N GLY A 17 -2.94 -21.23 2.53
CA GLY A 17 -4.07 -20.81 1.69
C GLY A 17 -4.03 -21.42 0.30
N PRO A 18 -4.18 -22.75 0.17
CA PRO A 18 -4.11 -23.42 -1.13
C PRO A 18 -5.24 -22.94 -2.05
N GLY A 19 -4.88 -22.43 -3.22
CA GLY A 19 -5.85 -21.96 -4.23
C GLY A 19 -6.42 -20.56 -3.95
N THR A 20 -5.91 -19.84 -2.95
CA THR A 20 -6.31 -18.46 -2.68
C THR A 20 -5.51 -17.49 -3.52
N TYR A 21 -6.18 -16.62 -4.27
CA TYR A 21 -5.58 -15.52 -4.99
C TYR A 21 -6.10 -14.20 -4.44
N VAL A 22 -5.22 -13.33 -3.97
CA VAL A 22 -5.59 -12.03 -3.42
C VAL A 22 -5.26 -10.97 -4.45
N LEU A 23 -6.24 -10.16 -4.82
CA LEU A 23 -6.05 -8.97 -5.65
C LEU A 23 -6.52 -7.76 -4.85
N ALA A 24 -5.69 -6.73 -4.80
CA ALA A 24 -5.99 -5.47 -4.14
C ALA A 24 -5.83 -4.31 -5.11
N ALA A 25 -6.64 -3.26 -4.93
CA ALA A 25 -6.55 -2.02 -5.68
C ALA A 25 -6.59 -0.81 -4.73
N ALA A 26 -5.67 0.13 -4.93
CA ALA A 26 -5.68 1.43 -4.29
C ALA A 26 -6.04 2.50 -5.31
N LEU A 27 -7.09 3.28 -5.01
CA LEU A 27 -7.53 4.41 -5.80
C LEU A 27 -7.08 5.69 -5.11
N ILE A 28 -6.38 6.55 -5.86
CA ILE A 28 -5.84 7.81 -5.35
C ILE A 28 -6.25 8.92 -6.33
N GLU A 29 -6.71 10.06 -5.82
CA GLU A 29 -6.93 11.24 -6.64
C GLU A 29 -5.58 11.69 -7.23
N ARG A 30 -5.56 12.08 -8.50
CA ARG A 30 -4.30 12.40 -9.19
C ARG A 30 -3.52 13.55 -8.52
N GLU A 31 -4.22 14.43 -7.81
CA GLU A 31 -3.63 15.56 -7.07
C GLU A 31 -2.84 15.08 -5.83
N ASP A 32 -3.20 13.94 -5.25
CA ASP A 32 -2.54 13.37 -4.07
C ASP A 32 -1.51 12.28 -4.41
N GLU A 33 -1.31 11.98 -5.71
CA GLU A 33 -0.39 10.93 -6.14
C GLU A 33 1.03 11.17 -5.60
N GLU A 34 1.53 12.39 -5.68
CA GLU A 34 2.89 12.71 -5.21
C GLU A 34 3.00 12.64 -3.68
N GLU A 35 1.98 13.09 -2.93
CA GLU A 35 1.96 13.00 -1.48
C GLU A 35 1.93 11.54 -1.03
N ALA A 36 1.06 10.72 -1.63
CA ALA A 36 0.98 9.29 -1.35
C ALA A 36 2.29 8.58 -1.68
N ARG A 37 2.92 8.92 -2.81
CA ARG A 37 4.22 8.38 -3.21
C ARG A 37 5.31 8.75 -2.20
N ALA A 38 5.34 10.00 -1.74
CA ALA A 38 6.30 10.45 -0.74
C ALA A 38 6.09 9.75 0.61
N ALA A 39 4.84 9.61 1.05
CA ALA A 39 4.48 8.90 2.28
C ALA A 39 4.94 7.43 2.25
N VAL A 40 4.66 6.70 1.16
CA VAL A 40 5.11 5.31 1.00
C VAL A 40 6.63 5.23 0.89
N ALA A 41 7.28 6.17 0.20
CA ALA A 41 8.74 6.20 0.10
C ALA A 41 9.42 6.42 1.45
N ALA A 42 8.82 7.22 2.34
CA ALA A 42 9.33 7.46 3.70
C ALA A 42 9.29 6.23 4.61
N LEU A 43 8.49 5.20 4.27
CA LEU A 43 8.43 3.95 5.03
C LEU A 43 9.62 3.01 4.78
N ARG A 44 10.45 3.28 3.77
CA ARG A 44 11.63 2.48 3.44
C ARG A 44 12.67 2.56 4.56
N LEU A 45 13.29 1.42 4.88
CA LEU A 45 14.48 1.42 5.73
C LEU A 45 15.67 2.05 4.99
N ARG A 46 16.62 2.58 5.76
CA ARG A 46 17.88 3.09 5.24
C ARG A 46 18.56 2.01 4.38
N GLY A 47 18.84 2.34 3.11
CA GLY A 47 19.49 1.44 2.15
C GLY A 47 18.53 0.58 1.32
N GLN A 48 17.24 0.48 1.67
CA GLN A 48 16.27 -0.20 0.82
C GLN A 48 16.00 0.64 -0.43
N ARG A 49 16.08 0.05 -1.63
CA ARG A 49 15.70 0.70 -2.89
C ARG A 49 14.19 0.64 -3.16
N LYS A 50 13.52 -0.40 -2.63
CA LYS A 50 12.07 -0.64 -2.68
C LYS A 50 11.60 -1.20 -1.34
N LEU A 51 10.32 -1.04 -1.03
CA LEU A 51 9.69 -1.66 0.13
C LEU A 51 9.43 -3.14 -0.19
N HIS A 52 10.10 -4.07 0.50
CA HIS A 52 10.00 -5.50 0.23
C HIS A 52 9.08 -6.18 1.25
N TRP A 53 7.77 -6.22 0.98
CA TRP A 53 6.75 -6.75 1.91
C TRP A 53 7.08 -8.13 2.52
N HIS A 54 7.62 -9.05 1.71
CA HIS A 54 7.94 -10.40 2.15
C HIS A 54 9.09 -10.45 3.18
N ASP A 55 10.04 -9.53 3.10
CA ASP A 55 11.21 -9.51 3.98
C ASP A 55 10.96 -8.73 5.27
N GLU A 56 9.81 -8.07 5.38
CA GLU A 56 9.43 -7.32 6.59
C GLU A 56 8.88 -8.26 7.68
N ASP A 57 9.22 -7.95 8.93
CA ASP A 57 8.66 -8.67 10.09
C ASP A 57 7.17 -8.34 10.31
N ARG A 58 6.51 -9.13 11.18
CA ARG A 58 5.06 -9.00 11.42
C ARG A 58 4.67 -7.62 11.98
N SER A 59 5.45 -7.06 12.89
CA SER A 59 5.20 -5.72 13.46
C SER A 59 5.30 -4.63 12.39
N ARG A 60 6.30 -4.74 11.53
CA ARG A 60 6.56 -3.79 10.47
C ARG A 60 5.52 -3.89 9.36
N ARG A 61 5.11 -5.09 8.95
CA ARG A 61 3.97 -5.28 8.04
C ARG A 61 2.71 -4.59 8.55
N LYS A 62 2.39 -4.72 9.84
CA LYS A 62 1.23 -4.04 10.45
C LYS A 62 1.36 -2.51 10.35
N LEU A 63 2.53 -1.96 10.70
CA LEU A 63 2.80 -0.52 10.60
C LEU A 63 2.67 -0.02 9.15
N LEU A 64 3.18 -0.77 8.18
CA LEU A 64 3.08 -0.44 6.76
C LEU A 64 1.61 -0.43 6.30
N THR A 65 0.81 -1.43 6.68
CA THR A 65 -0.62 -1.46 6.37
C THR A 65 -1.36 -0.27 6.97
N GLU A 66 -1.11 0.05 8.25
CA GLU A 66 -1.74 1.19 8.92
C GLU A 66 -1.35 2.52 8.27
N ALA A 67 -0.07 2.69 7.93
CA ALA A 67 0.41 3.90 7.24
C ALA A 67 -0.18 4.04 5.83
N ILE A 68 -0.28 2.95 5.06
CA ILE A 68 -0.89 2.97 3.72
C ILE A 68 -2.40 3.25 3.81
N ALA A 69 -3.09 2.67 4.79
CA ALA A 69 -4.52 2.93 5.01
C ALA A 69 -4.81 4.36 5.50
N ALA A 70 -3.83 5.00 6.14
CA ALA A 70 -3.89 6.38 6.60
C ALA A 70 -3.41 7.38 5.53
N ALA A 71 -2.64 6.94 4.53
CA ALA A 71 -2.31 7.75 3.36
C ALA A 71 -3.63 8.23 2.74
N ARG A 72 -3.80 9.55 2.76
CA ARG A 72 -5.11 10.19 2.93
C ARG A 72 -6.15 9.69 1.92
N ARG A 73 -7.35 9.41 2.43
CA ARG A 73 -8.60 9.65 1.70
C ARG A 73 -8.77 11.16 1.57
N SER A 74 -8.09 11.79 0.62
CA SER A 74 -8.55 13.08 0.12
C SER A 74 -9.91 12.84 -0.53
N GLY A 75 -10.93 13.53 -0.04
CA GLY A 75 -12.30 13.39 -0.55
C GLY A 75 -13.33 12.98 0.50
N ARG A 76 -13.51 13.81 1.55
CA ARG A 76 -14.80 14.48 1.87
C ARG A 76 -14.65 15.40 3.09
N ARG A 77 -14.12 16.60 2.87
CA ARG A 77 -14.65 17.81 3.55
C ARG A 77 -15.46 18.55 2.49
N GLY A 78 -16.78 18.42 2.55
CA GLY A 78 -17.69 19.12 1.64
C GLY A 78 -18.93 18.31 1.29
N ARG A 79 -19.85 18.18 2.23
CA ARG A 79 -21.08 18.99 2.32
C ARG A 79 -21.93 18.46 3.46
#